data_AF-A0AAJ2K1D5-F1
#
_entry.id   AF-A0AAJ2K1D5-F1
#
_cell.length_a   1.000
_cell.length_b   1.000
_cell.length_c   1.000
_cell.angle_alpha   90.00
_cell.angle_beta   90.00
_cell.angle_gamma   90.00
#
_symmetry.space_group_name_H-M   'P 1'
#
loop_
_entity.id
_entity.type
_entity.pdbx_description
1 polymer ?
#
loop_
_entity_poly.entity_id
_entity_poly.type
_entity_poly.pdbx_seq_one_letter_code
_entity_poly.pdbx_strand_id
1 'polypeptide(L)'
;MSKKTLVPASRDALHRMKYEIAAEFGLPVSHHGAHIGMDTEFASELGSVPVQHTTSHADWGTLSSRDAGSVGGEITKRLIATALQQK
;
A
#
# COMPACT_ATOMS: atom_id res chain seq x y z
N MET A 1 14.61 -9.25 3.67
CA MET A 1 14.86 -7.93 4.27
C MET A 1 13.96 -7.76 5.49
N SER A 2 14.52 -7.69 6.70
CA SER A 2 13.76 -7.49 7.93
C SER A 2 13.25 -6.04 8.01
N LYS A 3 11.93 -5.85 8.09
CA LYS A 3 11.28 -4.52 8.15
C LYS A 3 11.38 -3.96 9.57
N LYS A 4 12.56 -3.54 9.98
CA LYS A 4 12.80 -2.95 11.31
C LYS A 4 12.53 -1.45 11.28
N THR A 5 11.49 -0.99 11.96
CA THR A 5 11.28 0.43 12.21
C THR A 5 12.24 0.92 13.30
N LEU A 6 12.63 2.21 13.25
CA LEU A 6 13.49 2.81 14.28
C LEU A 6 12.82 2.77 15.66
N VAL A 7 11.52 3.09 15.68
CA VAL A 7 10.65 2.96 16.85
C VAL A 7 9.68 1.81 16.60
N PRO A 8 9.78 0.69 17.34
CA PRO A 8 8.92 -0.48 17.14
C PRO A 8 7.42 -0.18 17.34
N ALA A 9 7.09 0.68 18.30
CA ALA A 9 5.71 1.05 18.60
C ALA A 9 5.02 1.82 17.45
N SER A 10 5.78 2.52 16.62
CA SER A 10 5.26 3.30 15.50
C SER A 10 4.89 2.46 14.27
N ARG A 11 5.19 1.16 14.27
CA ARG A 11 5.01 0.28 13.11
C ARG A 11 3.57 0.28 12.60
N ASP A 12 2.59 0.20 13.49
CA ASP A 12 1.18 0.13 13.10
C ASP A 12 0.67 1.48 12.56
N ALA A 13 1.11 2.59 13.16
CA ALA A 13 0.81 3.93 12.67
C ALA A 13 1.40 4.19 11.27
N LEU A 14 2.67 3.79 11.05
CA LEU A 14 3.34 3.93 9.76
C LEU A 14 2.71 3.02 8.69
N HIS A 15 2.29 1.81 9.08
CA HIS A 15 1.57 0.91 8.17
C HIS A 15 0.25 1.52 7.71
N ARG A 16 -0.53 2.10 8.63
CA ARG A 16 -1.78 2.80 8.28
C ARG A 16 -1.51 3.94 7.31
N MET A 17 -0.59 4.84 7.68
CA MET A 17 -0.25 6.01 6.85
C MET A 17 0.22 5.62 5.45
N LYS A 18 0.98 4.52 5.32
CA LYS A 18 1.42 4.00 4.02
C LYS A 18 0.26 3.65 3.09
N TYR A 19 -0.78 2.98 3.61
CA TYR A 19 -1.96 2.63 2.80
C TYR A 19 -2.87 3.84 2.57
N GLU A 20 -3.01 4.73 3.55
CA GLU A 20 -3.76 5.99 3.38
C GLU A 20 -3.16 6.84 2.25
N ILE A 21 -1.86 7.12 2.28
CA ILE A 21 -1.19 7.91 1.25
C ILE A 21 -1.28 7.24 -0.12
N ALA A 22 -1.14 5.92 -0.16
CA ALA A 22 -1.21 5.23 -1.43
C ALA A 22 -2.62 5.20 -2.02
N ALA A 23 -3.66 5.16 -1.17
CA ALA A 23 -5.04 5.37 -1.59
C ALA A 23 -5.26 6.82 -2.09
N GLU A 24 -4.69 7.83 -1.40
CA GLU A 24 -4.72 9.22 -1.86
C GLU A 24 -4.03 9.41 -3.23
N PHE A 25 -2.99 8.62 -3.52
CA PHE A 25 -2.28 8.63 -4.80
C PHE A 25 -2.92 7.73 -5.86
N GLY A 26 -4.03 7.06 -5.55
CA GLY A 26 -4.72 6.16 -6.48
C GLY A 26 -3.92 4.92 -6.86
N LEU A 27 -2.97 4.49 -6.01
CA LEU A 27 -2.12 3.35 -6.28
C LEU A 27 -2.87 2.05 -5.98
N PRO A 28 -2.75 1.00 -6.80
CA PRO A 28 -3.44 -0.28 -6.62
C PRO A 28 -2.77 -1.13 -5.53
N VAL A 29 -2.65 -0.58 -4.32
CA VAL A 29 -2.07 -1.26 -3.16
C VAL A 29 -3.16 -1.66 -2.17
N SER A 30 -3.72 -2.84 -2.37
CA SER A 30 -4.75 -3.38 -1.50
C SER A 30 -4.17 -3.73 -0.13
N HIS A 31 -4.72 -3.17 0.95
CA HIS A 31 -4.56 -3.81 2.26
C HIS A 31 -5.34 -5.13 2.17
N HIS A 32 -4.64 -6.27 2.24
CA HIS A 32 -5.15 -7.63 2.06
C HIS A 32 -6.28 -8.02 3.04
N GLY A 33 -7.45 -7.40 2.88
CA GLY A 33 -8.63 -7.57 3.73
C GLY A 33 -9.92 -6.95 3.19
N ALA A 34 -9.90 -6.18 2.09
CA ALA A 34 -11.13 -5.65 1.49
C ALA A 34 -11.01 -5.43 -0.03
N HIS A 35 -10.90 -6.52 -0.80
CA HIS A 35 -11.31 -6.53 -2.21
C HIS A 35 -12.06 -7.84 -2.45
N ILE A 36 -13.26 -7.94 -1.86
CA ILE A 36 -14.32 -8.75 -2.45
C ILE A 36 -15.17 -7.76 -3.27
N GLY A 37 -14.90 -7.74 -4.57
CA GLY A 37 -15.79 -7.27 -5.64
C GLY A 37 -16.36 -5.86 -5.55
N MET A 38 -15.72 -4.88 -6.20
CA MET A 38 -16.50 -3.73 -6.69
C MET A 38 -16.27 -3.31 -8.15
N ASP A 39 -15.22 -3.76 -8.86
CA ASP A 39 -15.01 -3.27 -10.25
C ASP A 39 -14.72 -4.37 -11.30
N THR A 40 -14.89 -5.67 -10.99
CA THR A 40 -14.55 -6.78 -11.92
C THR A 40 -15.76 -7.55 -12.44
N GLU A 41 -16.89 -6.89 -12.67
CA GLU A 41 -18.11 -7.51 -13.23
C GLU A 41 -18.17 -7.45 -14.77
N PHE A 42 -17.20 -6.81 -15.43
CA PHE A 42 -17.12 -6.77 -16.89
C PHE A 42 -16.13 -7.78 -17.50
N ALA A 43 -15.20 -8.31 -16.70
CA ALA A 43 -14.12 -9.16 -17.20
C ALA A 43 -14.40 -10.68 -17.13
N SER A 44 -15.56 -11.09 -16.59
CA SER A 44 -15.90 -12.51 -16.39
C SER A 44 -16.43 -13.24 -17.65
N GLU A 45 -16.71 -12.54 -18.76
CA GLU A 45 -17.26 -13.18 -19.97
C GLU A 45 -16.21 -13.62 -21.01
N LEU A 46 -14.93 -13.23 -20.86
CA LEU A 46 -13.87 -13.63 -21.81
C LEU A 46 -12.84 -14.55 -21.15
N GLY A 47 -13.14 -15.85 -21.16
CA GLY A 47 -12.16 -16.93 -21.07
C GLY A 47 -11.53 -17.15 -19.69
N SER A 48 -12.25 -17.84 -18.81
CA SER A 48 -11.74 -18.36 -17.53
C SER A 48 -10.57 -19.35 -17.74
N VAL A 49 -9.34 -18.88 -17.53
CA VAL A 49 -8.20 -19.74 -17.17
C VAL A 49 -8.28 -20.06 -15.67
N PRO A 50 -7.99 -21.30 -15.25
CA PRO A 50 -8.25 -21.75 -13.89
C PRO A 50 -7.36 -21.00 -12.88
N VAL A 51 -8.00 -20.52 -11.82
CA VAL A 51 -7.41 -19.88 -10.65
C VAL A 51 -6.40 -20.83 -10.00
N GLN A 52 -5.13 -20.67 -10.35
CA GLN A 52 -4.03 -21.11 -9.49
C GLN A 52 -3.83 -20.05 -8.41
N HIS A 53 -3.81 -20.50 -7.16
CA HIS A 53 -3.54 -19.72 -5.96
C HIS A 53 -2.16 -19.05 -6.06
N THR A 54 -2.07 -17.92 -6.75
CA THR A 54 -0.83 -17.15 -6.85
C THR A 54 -0.61 -16.48 -5.51
N THR A 55 0.36 -17.02 -4.79
CA THR A 55 1.10 -16.38 -3.70
C THR A 55 0.95 -14.87 -3.70
N SER A 56 0.52 -14.32 -2.55
CA SER A 56 0.37 -12.89 -2.21
C SER A 56 1.67 -12.09 -2.36
N HIS A 57 2.30 -12.16 -3.52
CA HIS A 57 3.52 -11.46 -3.86
C HIS A 57 3.14 -10.17 -4.58
N ALA A 58 2.96 -9.18 -3.72
CA ALA A 58 3.47 -7.83 -3.90
C ALA A 58 2.60 -6.89 -4.74
N ASP A 59 1.49 -6.45 -4.13
CA ASP A 59 0.81 -5.19 -4.50
C ASP A 59 1.79 -3.99 -4.52
N TRP A 60 2.88 -4.08 -3.73
CA TRP A 60 3.97 -3.11 -3.70
C TRP A 60 5.16 -3.45 -4.61
N GLY A 61 5.24 -4.66 -5.14
CA GLY A 61 6.36 -5.15 -5.94
C GLY A 61 6.16 -4.96 -7.45
N THR A 62 4.91 -4.80 -7.88
CA THR A 62 4.55 -4.41 -9.25
C THR A 62 4.53 -2.89 -9.46
N LEU A 63 4.59 -2.13 -8.36
CA LEU A 63 4.55 -0.68 -8.36
C LEU A 63 5.88 -0.10 -8.88
N SER A 64 5.82 1.03 -9.61
CA SER A 64 7.03 1.70 -10.06
C SER A 64 7.84 2.21 -8.85
N SER A 65 9.17 2.21 -8.96
CA SER A 65 10.04 2.76 -7.89
C SER A 65 9.74 4.22 -7.58
N ARG A 66 9.20 4.97 -8.56
CA ARG A 66 8.81 6.37 -8.40
C ARG A 66 7.57 6.49 -7.51
N ASP A 67 6.57 5.64 -7.72
CA ASP A 67 5.32 5.66 -6.95
C ASP A 67 5.53 5.09 -5.55
N ALA A 68 6.30 3.99 -5.42
CA ALA A 68 6.69 3.49 -4.11
C ALA A 68 7.52 4.52 -3.33
N GLY A 69 8.41 5.24 -4.03
CA GLY A 69 9.23 6.32 -3.48
C GLY A 69 8.43 7.54 -3.05
N SER A 70 7.43 7.96 -3.82
CA SER A 70 6.59 9.12 -3.49
C SER A 70 5.79 8.88 -2.22
N VAL A 71 5.25 7.66 -2.03
CA VAL A 71 4.58 7.27 -0.78
C VAL A 71 5.52 7.39 0.42
N GLY A 72 6.74 6.87 0.32
CA GLY A 72 7.74 6.96 1.41
C GLY A 72 8.18 8.40 1.72
N GLY A 73 8.31 9.24 0.68
CA GLY A 73 8.60 10.67 0.82
C GLY A 73 7.48 11.42 1.54
N GLU A 74 6.24 11.13 1.21
CA GLU A 74 5.06 11.76 1.83
C GLU A 74 4.90 11.34 3.30
N ILE A 75 5.16 10.07 3.65
CA ILE A 75 5.23 9.63 5.06
C ILE A 75 6.23 10.49 5.83
N THR A 76 7.44 10.65 5.28
CA THR A 76 8.51 11.42 5.93
C THR A 76 8.12 12.88 6.10
N LYS A 77 7.52 13.48 5.07
CA LYS A 77 7.02 14.85 5.10
C LYS A 77 5.98 15.07 6.20
N ARG A 78 4.99 14.17 6.33
CA ARG A 78 3.97 14.24 7.38
C ARG A 78 4.56 14.10 8.77
N LEU A 79 5.49 13.16 8.96
CA LEU A 79 6.16 12.98 10.25
C LEU A 79 6.92 14.23 10.69
N ILE A 80 7.67 14.86 9.78
CA ILE A 80 8.39 16.10 10.06
C ILE A 80 7.41 17.23 10.36
N ALA A 81 6.34 17.37 9.58
CA ALA A 81 5.33 18.40 9.82
C ALA A 81 4.70 18.26 11.22
N THR A 82 4.29 17.05 11.60
CA THR A 82 3.75 16.76 12.94
C THR A 82 4.78 17.04 14.04
N ALA A 83 6.05 16.66 13.83
CA ALA A 83 7.11 16.92 14.79
C ALA A 83 7.41 18.42 14.95
N LEU A 84 7.31 19.20 13.89
CA LEU A 84 7.45 20.66 13.93
C LEU A 84 6.28 21.34 14.65
N GLN A 85 5.07 20.80 14.55
CA GLN A 85 3.89 21.31 15.27
C GLN A 85 3.89 20.98 16.76
N GLN A 86 4.54 19.89 17.17
CA GLN A 86 4.67 19.48 18.57
C GLN A 86 5.78 20.21 19.33
N LYS A 87 6.45 21.14 18.66
CA LYS A 87 7.54 21.93 19.21
C LYS A 87 7.05 23.32 19.59
#